data_AF-A0A501PFR6-F1
#
_entry.id   AF-A0A501PFR6-F1
#
_cell.length_a   1.000
_cell.length_b   1.000
_cell.length_c   1.000
_cell.angle_alpha   90.00
_cell.angle_beta   90.00
_cell.angle_gamma   90.00
#
_symmetry.space_group_name_H-M   'P 1'
#
loop_
_entity.id
_entity.type
_entity.pdbx_description
1 polymer ?
#
loop_
_entity_poly.entity_id
_entity_poly.type
_entity_poly.pdbx_seq_one_letter_code
_entity_poly.pdbx_strand_id
1 'polypeptide(L)'
;MVASLSARGNAEAALSYYSHLSSDGQHSVADRTQADQAKYYLKGQEREEAPAPGRWVGQGAERLSLPHEVQERHFKAALQGMDPMTREQLVKAGGHSKSHSAGWDMTFSAPKSVSVVWALSGPEQREKIEQAQQQASKAACAWLEENAAFARRGKGGKVREATAGLLIAQFDHETSRDLDPQLHTHSFIFNMAPRKDGTWGAIVSRELYLHQMAAGRVYRQHLEEEMQKLGYQTEKAKHGFRLPIVPRHIERAFSKRRQAIEKVQKEKGYHTMAQLEQATLRTRKAKEQMGRASLFAAWQQEAKEMGFVLEEIKAREGERQVTSKPPASAEKNPSTCPGRQVTGKRNNKQSPAPVRGQKSLSVSSPDRQEKDEEAAKIGKQLGLALLTLKQSGNMQGLRTRLISKTGGLSLEYEENGKVQSKRRNDQDNEPENESE
;
A
#
# COMPACT_ATOMS: atom_id res chain seq x y z
N MET A 1 -12.73 -13.95 2.67
CA MET A 1 -11.70 -13.15 3.38
C MET A 1 -11.41 -11.94 2.53
N VAL A 2 -11.24 -10.77 3.14
CA VAL A 2 -11.08 -9.49 2.42
C VAL A 2 -9.62 -9.05 2.38
N ALA A 3 -8.85 -9.33 3.43
CA ALA A 3 -7.40 -9.24 3.46
C ALA A 3 -6.82 -10.63 3.75
N SER A 4 -5.99 -11.18 2.86
CA SER A 4 -5.26 -12.44 3.08
C SER A 4 -3.77 -12.18 3.18
N LEU A 5 -3.09 -12.82 4.13
CA LEU A 5 -1.64 -12.72 4.31
C LEU A 5 -0.99 -14.08 4.05
N SER A 6 -0.03 -14.14 3.13
CA SER A 6 0.65 -15.38 2.77
C SER A 6 2.17 -15.18 2.71
N ALA A 7 2.92 -16.04 3.39
CA ALA A 7 4.38 -16.05 3.30
C ALA A 7 4.81 -16.56 1.92
N ARG A 8 5.83 -15.95 1.32
CA ARG A 8 6.30 -16.31 -0.03
C ARG A 8 7.65 -17.02 -0.07
N GLY A 9 8.08 -17.58 1.05
CA GLY A 9 9.27 -18.42 1.12
C GLY A 9 10.54 -17.63 0.75
N ASN A 10 11.31 -18.14 -0.20
CA ASN A 10 12.54 -17.52 -0.69
C ASN A 10 12.28 -16.64 -1.92
N ALA A 11 13.34 -16.00 -2.45
CA ALA A 11 13.23 -15.13 -3.61
C ALA A 11 12.69 -15.84 -4.86
N GLU A 12 13.08 -17.10 -5.11
CA GLU A 12 12.62 -17.87 -6.27
C GLU A 12 11.12 -18.18 -6.19
N ALA A 13 10.63 -18.64 -5.03
CA ALA A 13 9.20 -18.90 -4.82
C ALA A 13 8.36 -17.63 -4.94
N ALA A 14 8.86 -16.51 -4.42
CA ALA A 14 8.20 -15.21 -4.57
C ALA A 14 8.20 -14.75 -6.04
N LEU A 15 9.33 -14.85 -6.75
CA LEU A 15 9.39 -14.53 -8.17
C LEU A 15 8.46 -15.41 -8.97
N SER A 16 8.48 -16.73 -8.79
CA SER A 16 7.55 -17.63 -9.48
C SER A 16 6.11 -17.25 -9.22
N TYR A 17 5.74 -16.87 -7.99
CA TYR A 17 4.40 -16.42 -7.68
C TYR A 17 4.01 -15.13 -8.42
N TYR A 18 4.85 -14.09 -8.39
CA TYR A 18 4.56 -12.83 -9.11
C TYR A 18 4.71 -12.97 -10.62
N SER A 19 5.61 -13.83 -11.08
CA SER A 19 5.73 -14.25 -12.47
C SER A 19 4.51 -15.03 -12.93
N HIS A 20 3.87 -15.86 -12.10
CA HIS A 20 2.63 -16.58 -12.43
C HIS A 20 1.37 -15.74 -12.28
N LEU A 21 1.37 -14.79 -11.35
CA LEU A 21 0.42 -13.68 -11.40
C LEU A 21 0.54 -12.98 -12.77
N SER A 22 1.75 -12.92 -13.32
CA SER A 22 2.06 -12.30 -14.62
C SER A 22 1.94 -13.24 -15.84
N SER A 23 2.06 -14.55 -15.65
CA SER A 23 2.04 -15.60 -16.67
C SER A 23 0.77 -16.43 -16.57
N ASP A 24 -0.34 -15.73 -16.35
CA ASP A 24 -1.62 -16.02 -16.97
C ASP A 24 -1.49 -15.89 -18.52
N GLY A 25 -0.47 -16.55 -19.10
CA GLY A 25 0.14 -16.21 -20.39
C GLY A 25 1.21 -17.19 -20.88
N GLN A 26 0.86 -18.46 -21.20
CA GLN A 26 1.37 -19.31 -22.31
C GLN A 26 1.42 -20.80 -21.94
N HIS A 27 0.86 -21.67 -22.80
CA HIS A 27 1.25 -23.07 -22.86
C HIS A 27 1.72 -23.45 -24.27
N SER A 28 2.73 -24.33 -24.28
CA SER A 28 3.40 -25.03 -25.38
C SER A 28 4.14 -24.20 -26.43
N VAL A 29 5.38 -23.83 -26.11
CA VAL A 29 6.52 -24.14 -27.00
C VAL A 29 7.63 -24.66 -26.08
N ALA A 30 8.09 -25.88 -26.33
CA ALA A 30 9.29 -26.40 -25.69
C ALA A 30 10.43 -25.40 -25.88
N ASP A 31 11.20 -25.16 -24.82
CA ASP A 31 12.41 -24.32 -24.82
C ASP A 31 12.24 -22.81 -24.54
N ARG A 32 11.80 -22.43 -23.32
CA ARG A 32 12.15 -21.13 -22.71
C ARG A 32 12.39 -21.26 -21.21
N THR A 33 13.47 -20.67 -20.73
CA THR A 33 13.91 -20.76 -19.34
C THR A 33 13.04 -19.93 -18.39
N GLN A 34 13.04 -20.30 -17.12
CA GLN A 34 12.28 -19.69 -16.00
C GLN A 34 12.48 -18.15 -15.86
N ALA A 35 13.54 -17.61 -16.48
CA ALA A 35 13.86 -16.18 -16.51
C ALA A 35 12.94 -15.34 -17.44
N ASP A 36 12.29 -15.95 -18.43
CA ASP A 36 11.47 -15.23 -19.42
C ASP A 36 10.07 -14.84 -18.92
N GLN A 37 9.63 -15.40 -17.78
CA GLN A 37 8.23 -15.36 -17.31
C GLN A 37 7.90 -14.20 -16.36
N ALA A 38 8.89 -13.40 -15.94
CA ALA A 38 8.70 -12.27 -15.02
C ALA A 38 8.24 -10.96 -15.73
N LYS A 39 8.02 -11.01 -17.06
CA LYS A 39 7.92 -9.82 -17.92
C LYS A 39 6.60 -9.05 -17.85
N TYR A 40 5.49 -9.62 -17.38
CA TYR A 40 4.17 -9.01 -17.55
C TYR A 40 3.78 -7.94 -16.50
N TYR A 41 4.34 -7.97 -15.29
CA TYR A 41 4.21 -6.86 -14.31
C TYR A 41 5.42 -5.93 -14.22
N LEU A 42 6.53 -6.33 -14.85
CA LEU A 42 7.83 -5.70 -14.64
C LEU A 42 8.38 -5.03 -15.91
N LYS A 43 7.74 -5.21 -17.06
CA LYS A 43 8.05 -4.52 -18.30
C LYS A 43 6.95 -3.50 -18.60
N GLY A 44 7.26 -2.22 -18.39
CA GLY A 44 6.40 -1.12 -18.78
C GLY A 44 6.26 -1.03 -20.30
N GLN A 45 5.06 -0.63 -20.74
CA GLN A 45 4.74 0.13 -21.95
C GLN A 45 4.96 -0.49 -23.35
N GLU A 46 5.43 -1.73 -23.52
CA GLU A 46 5.58 -2.29 -24.88
C GLU A 46 4.31 -2.97 -25.46
N ARG A 47 3.20 -3.05 -24.71
CA ARG A 47 1.92 -3.58 -25.21
C ARG A 47 0.77 -2.69 -24.74
N GLU A 48 -0.08 -2.28 -25.68
CA GLU A 48 -1.31 -1.51 -25.42
C GLU A 48 -2.27 -2.21 -24.44
N GLU A 49 -2.11 -3.52 -24.22
CA GLU A 49 -2.94 -4.35 -23.33
C GLU A 49 -2.24 -4.83 -22.05
N ALA A 50 -1.00 -4.39 -21.76
CA ALA A 50 -0.33 -4.78 -20.52
C ALA A 50 -0.96 -4.06 -19.31
N PRO A 51 -1.19 -4.75 -18.17
CA PRO A 51 -1.64 -4.09 -16.96
C PRO A 51 -0.59 -3.09 -16.50
N ALA A 52 -1.03 -2.08 -15.74
CA ALA A 52 -0.15 -1.08 -15.20
C ALA A 52 1.01 -1.75 -14.43
N PRO A 53 2.25 -1.23 -14.55
CA PRO A 53 3.37 -1.75 -13.79
C PRO A 53 3.07 -1.67 -12.29
N GLY A 54 3.68 -2.58 -11.52
CA GLY A 54 3.57 -2.50 -10.06
C GLY A 54 4.04 -1.14 -9.54
N ARG A 55 3.60 -0.75 -8.35
CA ARG A 55 3.99 0.51 -7.70
C ARG A 55 4.66 0.28 -6.35
N TRP A 56 5.70 1.04 -6.05
CA TRP A 56 6.31 1.05 -4.73
C TRP A 56 5.50 1.91 -3.76
N VAL A 57 5.30 1.41 -2.54
CA VAL A 57 4.64 2.14 -1.44
C VAL A 57 5.38 1.91 -0.11
N GLY A 58 5.11 2.79 0.85
CA GLY A 58 5.72 2.78 2.19
C GLY A 58 7.01 3.60 2.29
N GLN A 59 7.33 4.08 3.49
CA GLN A 59 8.51 4.94 3.72
C GLN A 59 9.84 4.23 3.43
N GLY A 60 9.86 2.88 3.39
CA GLY A 60 11.03 2.13 2.98
C GLY A 60 11.42 2.37 1.52
N ALA A 61 10.44 2.52 0.62
CA ALA A 61 10.70 2.82 -0.78
C ALA A 61 11.25 4.25 -0.96
N GLU A 62 10.70 5.21 -0.25
CA GLU A 62 11.16 6.61 -0.25
C GLU A 62 12.60 6.73 0.23
N ARG A 63 12.95 6.03 1.33
CA ARG A 63 14.32 6.00 1.87
C ARG A 63 15.35 5.40 0.93
N LEU A 64 14.94 4.42 0.12
CA LEU A 64 15.77 3.83 -0.92
C LEU A 64 15.74 4.64 -2.23
N SER A 65 14.99 5.74 -2.27
CA SER A 65 14.79 6.57 -3.47
C SER A 65 14.37 5.75 -4.69
N LEU A 66 13.48 4.77 -4.49
CA LEU A 66 12.98 3.94 -5.57
C LEU A 66 12.10 4.76 -6.51
N PRO A 67 12.14 4.46 -7.83
CA PRO A 67 11.16 5.03 -8.76
C PRO A 67 9.74 4.65 -8.34
N HIS A 68 8.74 5.39 -8.81
CA HIS A 68 7.34 5.05 -8.51
C HIS A 68 6.97 3.63 -9.00
N GLU A 69 7.38 3.30 -10.22
CA GLU A 69 7.10 2.02 -10.84
C GLU A 69 8.09 0.92 -10.41
N VAL A 70 7.56 -0.29 -10.24
CA VAL A 70 8.31 -1.48 -9.89
C VAL A 70 9.01 -2.02 -11.13
N GLN A 71 10.34 -1.93 -11.13
CA GLN A 71 11.17 -2.54 -12.15
C GLN A 71 11.63 -3.93 -11.71
N GLU A 72 11.74 -4.86 -12.66
CA GLU A 72 12.14 -6.25 -12.40
C GLU A 72 13.42 -6.36 -11.57
N ARG A 73 14.43 -5.60 -11.97
CA ARG A 73 15.74 -5.61 -11.32
C ARG A 73 15.67 -5.16 -9.85
N HIS A 74 14.83 -4.17 -9.55
CA HIS A 74 14.66 -3.64 -8.20
C HIS A 74 13.87 -4.62 -7.34
N PHE A 75 12.79 -5.20 -7.89
CA PHE A 75 11.99 -6.21 -7.21
C PHE A 75 12.85 -7.44 -6.85
N LYS A 76 13.62 -7.97 -7.80
CA LYS A 76 14.53 -9.11 -7.60
C LYS A 76 15.57 -8.86 -6.50
N ALA A 77 16.20 -7.68 -6.50
CA ALA A 77 17.14 -7.27 -5.47
C ALA A 77 16.47 -7.23 -4.09
N ALA A 78 15.28 -6.64 -4.02
CA ALA A 78 14.53 -6.53 -2.78
C ALA A 78 14.15 -7.91 -2.19
N LEU A 79 13.79 -8.89 -3.04
CA LEU A 79 13.49 -10.25 -2.56
C LEU A 79 14.69 -10.96 -1.91
N GLN A 80 15.90 -10.53 -2.23
CA GLN A 80 17.15 -11.07 -1.71
C GLN A 80 17.68 -10.28 -0.49
N GLY A 81 16.94 -9.27 -0.02
CA GLY A 81 17.36 -8.39 1.08
C GLY A 81 18.46 -7.42 0.72
N MET A 82 18.60 -7.11 -0.57
CA MET A 82 19.55 -6.13 -1.08
C MET A 82 18.87 -4.79 -1.31
N ASP A 83 19.65 -3.73 -1.22
CA ASP A 83 19.29 -2.41 -1.70
C ASP A 83 18.98 -2.51 -3.21
N PRO A 84 17.77 -2.13 -3.66
CA PRO A 84 17.39 -2.28 -5.05
C PRO A 84 18.18 -1.39 -6.02
N MET A 85 18.75 -0.30 -5.53
CA MET A 85 19.52 0.67 -6.31
C MET A 85 21.02 0.35 -6.30
N THR A 86 21.58 0.07 -5.12
CA THR A 86 23.04 -0.09 -4.96
C THR A 86 23.50 -1.54 -4.96
N ARG A 87 22.58 -2.49 -4.78
CA ARG A 87 22.85 -3.93 -4.56
C ARG A 87 23.60 -4.25 -3.27
N GLU A 88 23.78 -3.29 -2.37
CA GLU A 88 24.34 -3.55 -1.05
C GLU A 88 23.44 -4.50 -0.25
N GLN A 89 24.04 -5.44 0.50
CA GLN A 89 23.27 -6.35 1.34
C GLN A 89 22.75 -5.64 2.60
N LEU A 90 21.46 -5.31 2.61
CA LEU A 90 20.81 -4.62 3.73
C LEU A 90 20.41 -5.58 4.86
N VAL A 91 19.97 -6.79 4.50
CA VAL A 91 19.55 -7.82 5.45
C VAL A 91 20.27 -9.12 5.13
N LYS A 92 21.06 -9.63 6.08
CA LYS A 92 21.79 -10.89 5.88
C LYS A 92 20.82 -12.07 5.85
N ALA A 93 21.12 -13.05 5.00
CA ALA A 93 20.45 -14.34 5.04
C ALA A 93 20.64 -14.98 6.44
N GLY A 94 19.57 -15.58 6.96
CA GLY A 94 19.56 -16.14 8.31
C GLY A 94 18.68 -17.40 8.39
N GLY A 95 18.79 -18.12 9.49
CA GLY A 95 18.07 -19.39 9.69
C GLY A 95 18.76 -20.61 9.06
N HIS A 96 18.17 -21.79 9.26
CA HIS A 96 18.74 -23.09 8.86
C HIS A 96 18.95 -23.23 7.35
N SER A 97 18.14 -22.55 6.54
CA SER A 97 18.21 -22.61 5.07
C SER A 97 19.32 -21.74 4.46
N LYS A 98 20.00 -20.90 5.27
CA LYS A 98 20.96 -19.88 4.80
C LYS A 98 20.44 -19.01 3.64
N SER A 99 19.13 -18.90 3.49
CA SER A 99 18.47 -18.14 2.43
C SER A 99 17.56 -17.08 3.02
N HIS A 100 17.50 -15.92 2.37
CA HIS A 100 16.63 -14.84 2.79
C HIS A 100 15.16 -15.23 2.54
N SER A 101 14.31 -15.15 3.56
CA SER A 101 12.86 -15.26 3.36
C SER A 101 12.36 -13.98 2.69
N ALA A 102 11.76 -14.03 1.52
CA ALA A 102 11.52 -12.87 0.67
C ALA A 102 10.53 -11.85 1.27
N GLY A 103 9.45 -12.33 1.88
CA GLY A 103 8.40 -11.45 2.40
C GLY A 103 7.03 -12.12 2.51
N TRP A 104 6.03 -11.26 2.65
CA TRP A 104 4.64 -11.64 2.79
C TRP A 104 3.77 -10.86 1.80
N ASP A 105 2.86 -11.57 1.14
CA ASP A 105 1.88 -10.97 0.24
C ASP A 105 0.59 -10.72 1.03
N MET A 106 0.23 -9.44 1.20
CA MET A 106 -1.05 -9.03 1.73
C MET A 106 -1.99 -8.61 0.60
N THR A 107 -2.96 -9.45 0.30
CA THR A 107 -3.92 -9.21 -0.78
C THR A 107 -5.17 -8.55 -0.25
N PHE A 108 -5.50 -7.36 -0.76
CA PHE A 108 -6.73 -6.63 -0.46
C PHE A 108 -7.74 -6.85 -1.59
N SER A 109 -8.86 -7.51 -1.31
CA SER A 109 -9.89 -7.81 -2.31
C SER A 109 -11.12 -6.95 -2.09
N ALA A 110 -11.61 -6.27 -3.14
CA ALA A 110 -12.83 -5.49 -3.08
C ALA A 110 -14.07 -6.37 -2.83
N PRO A 111 -15.14 -5.84 -2.20
CA PRO A 111 -16.44 -6.51 -2.19
C PRO A 111 -16.89 -6.87 -3.61
N LYS A 112 -17.60 -7.99 -3.77
CA LYS A 112 -18.02 -8.48 -5.08
C LYS A 112 -18.86 -7.44 -5.83
N SER A 113 -19.80 -6.78 -5.15
CA SER A 113 -20.58 -5.69 -5.73
C SER A 113 -19.71 -4.58 -6.34
N VAL A 114 -18.59 -4.21 -5.72
CA VAL A 114 -17.66 -3.19 -6.25
C VAL A 114 -16.98 -3.71 -7.52
N SER A 115 -16.53 -4.97 -7.50
CA SER A 115 -15.93 -5.60 -8.69
C SER A 115 -16.92 -5.73 -9.86
N VAL A 116 -18.20 -6.01 -9.57
CA VAL A 116 -19.26 -6.07 -10.60
C VAL A 116 -19.54 -4.69 -11.17
N VAL A 117 -19.68 -3.66 -10.33
CA VAL A 117 -19.84 -2.27 -10.81
C VAL A 117 -18.65 -1.86 -11.68
N TRP A 118 -17.42 -2.13 -11.23
CA TRP A 118 -16.20 -1.86 -11.99
C TRP A 118 -16.21 -2.55 -13.36
N ALA A 119 -16.55 -3.83 -13.40
CA ALA A 119 -16.59 -4.62 -14.63
C ALA A 119 -17.63 -4.13 -15.65
N LEU A 120 -18.78 -3.67 -15.16
CA LEU A 120 -19.90 -3.26 -16.00
C LEU A 120 -19.92 -1.75 -16.30
N SER A 121 -19.03 -0.98 -15.67
CA SER A 121 -18.88 0.46 -15.92
C SER A 121 -18.13 0.75 -17.21
N GLY A 122 -18.41 1.92 -17.79
CA GLY A 122 -17.60 2.50 -18.86
C GLY A 122 -16.17 2.85 -18.41
N PRO A 123 -15.26 3.12 -19.37
CA PRO A 123 -13.82 3.27 -19.09
C PRO A 123 -13.48 4.33 -18.03
N GLU A 124 -14.09 5.51 -18.10
CA GLU A 124 -13.83 6.61 -17.15
C GLU A 124 -14.21 6.23 -15.71
N GLN A 125 -15.41 5.67 -15.54
CA GLN A 125 -15.90 5.28 -14.23
C GLN A 125 -15.12 4.08 -13.66
N ARG A 126 -14.66 3.18 -14.54
CA ARG A 126 -13.81 2.05 -14.20
C ARG A 126 -12.47 2.52 -13.63
N GLU A 127 -11.81 3.45 -14.32
CA GLU A 127 -10.54 4.04 -13.88
C GLU A 127 -10.67 4.70 -12.49
N LYS A 128 -11.76 5.44 -12.25
CA LYS A 128 -12.04 6.02 -10.93
C LYS A 128 -12.16 4.96 -9.83
N ILE A 129 -12.77 3.81 -10.12
CA ILE A 129 -12.89 2.70 -9.15
C ILE A 129 -11.54 2.00 -8.94
N GLU A 130 -10.71 1.89 -9.98
CA GLU A 130 -9.33 1.39 -9.85
C GLU A 130 -8.50 2.32 -8.95
N GLN A 131 -8.61 3.64 -9.13
CA GLN A 131 -7.96 4.61 -8.26
C GLN A 131 -8.45 4.50 -6.80
N ALA A 132 -9.76 4.32 -6.58
CA ALA A 132 -10.32 4.09 -5.24
C ALA A 132 -9.72 2.84 -4.56
N GLN A 133 -9.60 1.74 -5.32
CA GLN A 133 -8.94 0.50 -4.87
C GLN A 133 -7.48 0.73 -4.47
N GLN A 134 -6.73 1.49 -5.28
CA GLN A 134 -5.33 1.80 -5.03
C GLN A 134 -5.17 2.66 -3.77
N GLN A 135 -5.99 3.70 -3.62
CA GLN A 135 -5.98 4.59 -2.45
C GLN A 135 -6.30 3.82 -1.16
N ALA A 136 -7.35 2.99 -1.18
CA ALA A 136 -7.72 2.16 -0.04
C ALA A 136 -6.62 1.17 0.36
N SER A 137 -5.98 0.53 -0.62
CA SER A 137 -4.87 -0.41 -0.38
C SER A 137 -3.63 0.30 0.17
N LYS A 138 -3.33 1.50 -0.33
CA LYS A 138 -2.24 2.35 0.17
C LYS A 138 -2.49 2.79 1.61
N ALA A 139 -3.71 3.22 1.95
CA ALA A 139 -4.07 3.63 3.30
C ALA A 139 -3.93 2.49 4.32
N ALA A 140 -4.34 1.26 3.94
CA ALA A 140 -4.15 0.08 4.79
C ALA A 140 -2.66 -0.27 4.99
N CYS A 141 -1.83 -0.09 3.96
CA CYS A 141 -0.38 -0.27 4.08
C CYS A 141 0.28 0.78 4.98
N ALA A 142 -0.14 2.05 4.87
CA ALA A 142 0.33 3.11 5.76
C ALA A 142 -0.05 2.84 7.22
N TRP A 143 -1.27 2.37 7.46
CA TRP A 143 -1.71 1.97 8.79
C TRP A 143 -0.89 0.79 9.35
N LEU A 144 -0.56 -0.22 8.52
CA LEU A 144 0.34 -1.31 8.93
C LEU A 144 1.73 -0.82 9.27
N GLU A 145 2.24 0.15 8.51
CA GLU A 145 3.54 0.74 8.74
C GLU A 145 3.62 1.43 10.11
N GLU A 146 2.55 2.12 10.50
CA GLU A 146 2.46 2.79 11.80
C GLU A 146 2.23 1.82 12.97
N ASN A 147 1.42 0.78 12.77
CA ASN A 147 0.90 -0.03 13.88
C ASN A 147 1.53 -1.43 14.01
N ALA A 148 2.08 -1.98 12.93
CA ALA A 148 2.49 -3.38 12.85
C ALA A 148 3.94 -3.57 12.35
N ALA A 149 4.66 -2.50 12.02
CA ALA A 149 6.00 -2.60 11.46
C ALA A 149 7.09 -2.63 12.55
N PHE A 150 7.68 -3.82 12.70
CA PHE A 150 8.80 -4.04 13.63
C PHE A 150 9.92 -4.79 12.92
N ALA A 151 11.17 -4.42 13.23
CA ALA A 151 12.37 -5.12 12.77
C ALA A 151 13.04 -5.89 13.91
N ARG A 152 13.75 -6.96 13.53
CA ARG A 152 14.58 -7.78 14.42
C ARG A 152 15.96 -7.17 14.55
N ARG A 153 16.56 -7.21 15.75
CA ARG A 153 17.95 -6.80 16.02
C ARG A 153 18.67 -7.74 17.00
N GLY A 154 19.99 -7.63 17.04
CA GLY A 154 20.86 -8.40 17.93
C GLY A 154 21.06 -9.84 17.50
N LYS A 155 21.86 -10.58 18.28
CA LYS A 155 22.19 -11.99 18.00
C LYS A 155 20.91 -12.84 17.95
N GLY A 156 20.69 -13.49 16.81
CA GLY A 156 19.49 -14.29 16.57
C GLY A 156 18.19 -13.49 16.38
N GLY A 157 18.26 -12.15 16.23
CA GLY A 157 17.08 -11.32 15.99
C GLY A 157 16.08 -11.30 17.14
N LYS A 158 16.58 -11.39 18.38
CA LYS A 158 15.78 -11.45 19.62
C LYS A 158 15.21 -10.10 20.05
N VAL A 159 15.87 -8.99 19.68
CA VAL A 159 15.37 -7.65 19.99
C VAL A 159 14.37 -7.24 18.93
N ARG A 160 13.24 -6.70 19.37
CA ARG A 160 12.19 -6.12 18.52
C ARG A 160 12.25 -4.61 18.67
N GLU A 161 12.29 -3.89 17.56
CA GLU A 161 12.23 -2.43 17.54
C GLU A 161 11.29 -1.93 16.45
N ALA A 162 10.70 -0.76 16.65
CA ALA A 162 9.85 -0.11 15.65
C ALA A 162 10.67 0.25 14.42
N THR A 163 10.12 -0.01 13.24
CA THR A 163 10.77 0.40 11.99
C THR A 163 10.58 1.90 11.75
N ALA A 164 11.29 2.42 10.75
CA ALA A 164 11.09 3.74 10.19
C ALA A 164 10.38 3.67 8.83
N GLY A 165 9.59 2.61 8.63
CA GLY A 165 8.89 2.33 7.38
C GLY A 165 8.76 0.86 7.04
N LEU A 166 8.00 0.55 5.99
CA LEU A 166 8.00 -0.73 5.30
C LEU A 166 8.40 -0.51 3.84
N LEU A 167 9.02 -1.52 3.24
CA LEU A 167 9.20 -1.61 1.79
C LEU A 167 8.11 -2.50 1.22
N ILE A 168 7.25 -1.94 0.36
CA ILE A 168 6.08 -2.65 -0.17
C ILE A 168 5.97 -2.42 -1.68
N ALA A 169 5.70 -3.48 -2.45
CA ALA A 169 5.32 -3.38 -3.85
C ALA A 169 3.85 -3.79 -4.02
N GLN A 170 3.06 -2.95 -4.69
CA GLN A 170 1.64 -3.21 -4.97
C GLN A 170 1.42 -3.56 -6.44
N PHE A 171 0.62 -4.60 -6.68
CA PHE A 171 0.22 -5.06 -8.01
C PHE A 171 -1.30 -5.21 -8.04
N ASP A 172 -1.96 -4.55 -8.98
CA ASP A 172 -3.41 -4.64 -9.13
C ASP A 172 -3.81 -5.78 -10.07
N HIS A 173 -4.93 -6.40 -9.74
CA HIS A 173 -5.48 -7.54 -10.43
C HIS A 173 -7.01 -7.45 -10.51
N GLU A 174 -7.54 -8.03 -11.59
CA GLU A 174 -8.91 -7.75 -12.03
C GLU A 174 -9.79 -8.99 -12.08
N THR A 175 -9.19 -10.18 -12.12
CA THR A 175 -9.88 -11.44 -12.37
C THR A 175 -9.64 -12.45 -11.27
N SER A 176 -10.69 -13.21 -10.96
CA SER A 176 -10.54 -14.41 -10.16
C SER A 176 -9.91 -15.54 -10.99
N ARG A 177 -9.64 -16.68 -10.36
CA ARG A 177 -9.20 -17.89 -11.08
C ARG A 177 -10.25 -18.46 -12.02
N ASP A 178 -11.53 -18.22 -11.75
CA ASP A 178 -12.65 -18.65 -12.60
C ASP A 178 -13.11 -17.52 -13.54
N LEU A 179 -12.23 -16.55 -13.80
CA LEU A 179 -12.45 -15.41 -14.70
C LEU A 179 -13.61 -14.47 -14.33
N ASP A 180 -14.21 -14.63 -13.14
CA ASP A 180 -15.13 -13.63 -12.60
C ASP A 180 -14.43 -12.30 -12.32
N PRO A 181 -15.15 -11.16 -12.41
CA PRO A 181 -14.61 -9.86 -12.05
C PRO A 181 -14.29 -9.83 -10.56
N GLN A 182 -13.04 -9.56 -10.23
CA GLN A 182 -12.52 -9.57 -8.88
C GLN A 182 -11.38 -8.56 -8.77
N LEU A 183 -11.73 -7.32 -8.40
CA LEU A 183 -10.74 -6.29 -8.17
C LEU A 183 -9.99 -6.56 -6.87
N HIS A 184 -8.67 -6.65 -6.94
CA HIS A 184 -7.80 -6.87 -5.79
C HIS A 184 -6.39 -6.35 -6.00
N THR A 185 -5.71 -6.03 -4.91
CA THR A 185 -4.33 -5.54 -4.91
C THR A 185 -3.45 -6.46 -4.07
N HIS A 186 -2.42 -7.02 -4.68
CA HIS A 186 -1.34 -7.73 -3.99
C HIS A 186 -0.32 -6.74 -3.46
N SER A 187 -0.25 -6.58 -2.13
CA SER A 187 0.74 -5.74 -1.46
C SER A 187 1.85 -6.63 -0.89
N PHE A 188 2.93 -6.78 -1.63
CA PHE A 188 4.09 -7.56 -1.20
C PHE A 188 4.94 -6.75 -0.21
N ILE A 189 4.91 -7.15 1.05
CA ILE A 189 5.73 -6.59 2.13
C ILE A 189 7.04 -7.36 2.17
N PHE A 190 8.12 -6.71 1.79
CA PHE A 190 9.45 -7.31 1.79
C PHE A 190 9.92 -7.57 3.22
N ASN A 191 10.67 -8.66 3.40
CA ASN A 191 11.28 -8.98 4.70
C ASN A 191 12.55 -8.14 4.95
N MET A 192 12.46 -6.85 4.70
CA MET A 192 13.45 -5.85 5.07
C MET A 192 12.72 -4.56 5.42
N ALA A 193 13.17 -3.89 6.46
CA ALA A 193 12.65 -2.58 6.84
C ALA A 193 13.78 -1.70 7.39
N PRO A 194 13.71 -0.39 7.14
CA PRO A 194 14.61 0.58 7.75
C PRO A 194 14.31 0.68 9.24
N ARG A 195 15.35 0.83 10.05
CA ARG A 195 15.24 1.19 11.47
C ARG A 195 15.45 2.69 11.63
N LYS A 196 15.15 3.21 12.82
CA LYS A 196 15.29 4.64 13.14
C LYS A 196 16.74 5.14 13.07
N ASP A 197 17.73 4.26 13.23
CA ASP A 197 19.16 4.58 13.14
C ASP A 197 19.72 4.50 11.70
N GLY A 198 18.87 4.28 10.70
CA GLY A 198 19.27 4.16 9.29
C GLY A 198 19.76 2.77 8.88
N THR A 199 19.97 1.85 9.83
CA THR A 199 20.30 0.46 9.51
C THR A 199 19.04 -0.31 9.08
N TRP A 200 19.21 -1.44 8.39
CA TRP A 200 18.11 -2.28 7.94
C TRP A 200 18.05 -3.60 8.71
N GLY A 201 16.86 -4.18 8.78
CA GLY A 201 16.64 -5.47 9.44
C GLY A 201 15.46 -6.25 8.88
N ALA A 202 15.49 -7.57 9.08
CA ALA A 202 14.36 -8.44 8.78
C ALA A 202 13.16 -8.08 9.68
N ILE A 203 11.95 -8.17 9.15
CA ILE A 203 10.75 -7.78 9.88
C ILE A 203 10.28 -8.87 10.85
N VAL A 204 9.53 -8.46 11.87
CA VAL A 204 8.84 -9.35 12.80
C VAL A 204 7.46 -9.69 12.23
N SER A 205 7.41 -10.73 11.41
CA SER A 205 6.20 -11.13 10.67
C SER A 205 4.98 -11.43 11.53
N ARG A 206 5.17 -11.91 12.77
CA ARG A 206 4.07 -12.18 13.70
C ARG A 206 3.16 -10.97 13.89
N GLU A 207 3.72 -9.76 13.89
CA GLU A 207 2.95 -8.52 14.05
C GLU A 207 2.04 -8.27 12.85
N LEU A 208 2.48 -8.60 11.62
CA LEU A 208 1.64 -8.50 10.44
C LEU A 208 0.41 -9.43 10.52
N TYR A 209 0.60 -10.67 10.99
CA TYR A 209 -0.50 -11.63 11.16
C TYR A 209 -1.49 -11.17 12.24
N LEU A 210 -1.01 -10.64 13.36
CA LEU A 210 -1.88 -10.13 14.43
C LEU A 210 -2.74 -8.94 13.96
N HIS A 211 -2.19 -8.09 13.09
CA HIS A 211 -2.86 -6.88 12.61
C HIS A 211 -3.57 -7.04 11.26
N GLN A 212 -3.51 -8.22 10.63
CA GLN A 212 -4.13 -8.51 9.33
C GLN A 212 -5.62 -8.11 9.28
N MET A 213 -6.39 -8.45 10.32
CA MET A 213 -7.82 -8.14 10.38
C MET A 213 -8.10 -6.64 10.55
N ALA A 214 -7.22 -5.92 11.24
CA ALA A 214 -7.33 -4.48 11.43
C ALA A 214 -6.97 -3.74 10.14
N ALA A 215 -5.88 -4.10 9.46
CA ALA A 215 -5.54 -3.57 8.14
C ALA A 215 -6.66 -3.81 7.12
N GLY A 216 -7.27 -5.00 7.14
CA GLY A 216 -8.43 -5.30 6.30
C GLY A 216 -9.70 -4.51 6.67
N ARG A 217 -9.83 -3.95 7.88
CA ARG A 217 -10.91 -3.02 8.24
C ARG A 217 -10.62 -1.62 7.70
N VAL A 218 -9.39 -1.12 7.89
CA VAL A 218 -8.94 0.17 7.37
C VAL A 218 -9.11 0.23 5.86
N TYR A 219 -8.63 -0.79 5.14
CA TYR A 219 -8.86 -0.92 3.69
C TYR A 219 -10.33 -0.77 3.30
N ARG A 220 -11.24 -1.47 3.99
CA ARG A 220 -12.67 -1.45 3.65
C ARG A 220 -13.32 -0.12 3.93
N GLN A 221 -12.95 0.51 5.04
CA GLN A 221 -13.48 1.82 5.40
C GLN A 221 -13.07 2.84 4.33
N HIS A 222 -11.79 2.89 3.96
CA HIS A 222 -11.33 3.80 2.91
C HIS A 222 -11.98 3.49 1.56
N LEU A 223 -12.11 2.22 1.18
CA LEU A 223 -12.78 1.87 -0.07
C LEU A 223 -14.26 2.28 -0.05
N GLU A 224 -14.95 2.14 1.09
CA GLU A 224 -16.33 2.58 1.25
C GLU A 224 -16.46 4.09 1.05
N GLU A 225 -15.59 4.87 1.70
CA GLU A 225 -15.53 6.33 1.58
C GLU A 225 -15.25 6.77 0.14
N GLU A 226 -14.30 6.12 -0.55
CA GLU A 226 -14.01 6.42 -1.96
C GLU A 226 -15.21 6.08 -2.87
N MET A 227 -15.88 4.95 -2.65
CA MET A 227 -17.08 4.61 -3.43
C MET A 227 -18.23 5.60 -3.20
N GLN A 228 -18.39 6.11 -1.97
CA GLN A 228 -19.36 7.16 -1.66
C GLN A 228 -19.02 8.48 -2.36
N LYS A 229 -17.75 8.87 -2.41
CA LYS A 229 -17.29 10.06 -3.17
C LYS A 229 -17.58 9.95 -4.66
N LEU A 230 -17.54 8.72 -5.21
CA LEU A 230 -17.93 8.43 -6.59
C LEU A 230 -19.47 8.39 -6.80
N GLY A 231 -20.26 8.69 -5.77
CA GLY A 231 -21.72 8.78 -5.85
C GLY A 231 -22.47 7.47 -5.64
N TYR A 232 -21.79 6.39 -5.25
CA TYR A 232 -22.46 5.13 -4.96
C TYR A 232 -23.00 5.10 -3.53
N GLN A 233 -24.24 4.64 -3.38
CA GLN A 233 -24.77 4.28 -2.07
C GLN A 233 -24.06 3.02 -1.55
N THR A 234 -23.92 2.92 -0.23
CA THR A 234 -23.33 1.76 0.43
C THR A 234 -24.26 1.23 1.51
N GLU A 235 -24.27 -0.08 1.71
CA GLU A 235 -24.98 -0.74 2.81
C GLU A 235 -24.03 -1.63 3.60
N LYS A 236 -24.30 -1.79 4.90
CA LYS A 236 -23.52 -2.69 5.76
C LYS A 236 -23.68 -4.13 5.32
N ALA A 237 -22.55 -4.84 5.23
CA ALA A 237 -22.48 -6.26 4.97
C ALA A 237 -21.72 -6.97 6.10
N LYS A 238 -21.87 -8.30 6.20
CA LYS A 238 -21.21 -9.13 7.24
C LYS A 238 -19.71 -8.82 7.40
N HIS A 239 -19.04 -8.50 6.30
CA HIS A 239 -17.61 -8.20 6.26
C HIS A 239 -17.32 -6.82 5.64
N GLY A 240 -18.04 -5.77 6.04
CA GLY A 240 -17.79 -4.38 5.61
C GLY A 240 -19.01 -3.77 4.99
N PHE A 241 -18.91 -3.43 3.71
CA PHE A 241 -20.00 -2.84 2.94
C PHE A 241 -20.23 -3.58 1.63
N ARG A 242 -21.32 -3.24 0.95
CA ARG A 242 -21.56 -3.55 -0.46
C ARG A 242 -22.31 -2.39 -1.13
N LEU A 243 -22.46 -2.49 -2.45
CA LEU A 243 -23.23 -1.54 -3.25
C LEU A 243 -24.62 -2.14 -3.52
N PRO A 244 -25.71 -1.55 -2.98
CA PRO A 244 -27.06 -2.06 -3.14
C PRO A 244 -27.51 -2.16 -4.60
N ILE A 245 -26.99 -1.27 -5.45
CA ILE A 245 -27.24 -1.22 -6.91
C ILE A 245 -26.97 -2.55 -7.62
N VAL A 246 -26.09 -3.40 -7.07
CA VAL A 246 -25.87 -4.77 -7.58
C VAL A 246 -26.73 -5.73 -6.76
N PRO A 247 -27.75 -6.39 -7.33
CA PRO A 247 -28.55 -7.38 -6.63
C PRO A 247 -27.73 -8.58 -6.16
N ARG A 248 -28.18 -9.23 -5.07
CA ARG A 248 -27.51 -10.42 -4.50
C ARG A 248 -27.34 -11.57 -5.47
N HIS A 249 -28.31 -11.78 -6.37
CA HIS A 249 -28.24 -12.87 -7.34
C HIS A 249 -27.14 -12.62 -8.40
N ILE A 250 -26.93 -11.35 -8.80
CA ILE A 250 -25.81 -10.96 -9.69
C ILE A 250 -24.47 -11.12 -8.98
N GLU A 251 -24.35 -10.69 -7.71
CA GLU A 251 -23.13 -10.95 -6.93
C GLU A 251 -22.81 -12.45 -6.86
N ARG A 252 -23.83 -13.28 -6.65
CA ARG A 252 -23.69 -14.73 -6.57
C ARG A 252 -23.24 -15.32 -7.92
N ALA A 253 -23.85 -14.88 -9.02
CA ALA A 253 -23.49 -15.32 -10.37
C ALA A 253 -22.00 -15.09 -10.68
N PHE A 254 -21.48 -13.89 -10.40
CA PHE A 254 -20.06 -13.54 -10.53
C PHE A 254 -19.18 -14.02 -9.35
N SER A 255 -19.61 -15.04 -8.62
CA SER A 255 -18.86 -15.65 -7.51
C SER A 255 -18.71 -17.17 -7.71
N LYS A 256 -18.46 -17.62 -8.95
CA LYS A 256 -18.33 -19.03 -9.35
C LYS A 256 -17.33 -19.79 -8.47
N ARG A 257 -16.19 -19.15 -8.17
CA ARG A 257 -15.16 -19.69 -7.26
C ARG A 257 -15.70 -20.02 -5.89
N ARG A 258 -16.44 -19.09 -5.31
CA ARG A 258 -17.00 -19.23 -3.96
C ARG A 258 -18.04 -20.34 -3.93
N GLN A 259 -18.89 -20.40 -4.95
CA GLN A 259 -19.90 -21.46 -5.09
C GLN A 259 -19.26 -22.85 -5.20
N ALA A 260 -18.17 -22.99 -5.96
CA ALA A 260 -17.42 -24.25 -6.05
C ALA A 260 -16.83 -24.69 -4.69
N ILE A 261 -16.27 -23.75 -3.92
CA ILE A 261 -15.75 -24.03 -2.57
C ILE A 261 -16.88 -24.46 -1.64
N GLU A 262 -18.00 -23.73 -1.64
CA GLU A 262 -19.15 -24.02 -0.77
C GLU A 262 -19.78 -25.38 -1.10
N LYS A 263 -19.82 -25.76 -2.39
CA LYS A 263 -20.25 -27.08 -2.84
C LYS A 263 -19.37 -28.19 -2.25
N VAL A 264 -18.05 -28.09 -2.43
CA VAL A 264 -17.10 -29.09 -1.87
C VAL A 264 -17.11 -29.10 -0.34
N GLN A 265 -17.25 -27.93 0.28
CA GLN A 265 -17.37 -27.81 1.73
C GLN A 265 -18.58 -28.60 2.24
N LYS A 266 -19.73 -28.45 1.59
CA LYS A 266 -20.97 -29.15 1.94
C LYS A 266 -20.87 -30.65 1.68
N GLU A 267 -20.35 -31.04 0.52
CA GLU A 267 -20.19 -32.46 0.14
C GLU A 267 -19.22 -33.22 1.05
N LYS A 268 -18.19 -32.56 1.56
CA LYS A 268 -17.16 -33.18 2.40
C LYS A 268 -17.34 -32.93 3.91
N GLY A 269 -18.37 -32.20 4.33
CA GLY A 269 -18.60 -31.86 5.74
C GLY A 269 -17.45 -31.08 6.36
N TYR A 270 -16.89 -30.11 5.61
CA TYR A 270 -15.75 -29.33 6.08
C TYR A 270 -16.18 -28.16 6.96
N HIS A 271 -15.59 -28.09 8.15
CA HIS A 271 -15.94 -27.11 9.19
C HIS A 271 -14.74 -26.31 9.71
N THR A 272 -13.51 -26.76 9.48
CA THR A 272 -12.29 -26.08 9.97
C THR A 272 -11.61 -25.23 8.90
N MET A 273 -10.78 -24.27 9.31
CA MET A 273 -10.03 -23.40 8.39
C MET A 273 -9.05 -24.19 7.51
N ALA A 274 -8.37 -25.21 8.06
CA ALA A 274 -7.49 -26.09 7.30
C ALA A 274 -8.26 -26.90 6.24
N GLN A 275 -9.47 -27.36 6.56
CA GLN A 275 -10.33 -28.06 5.60
C GLN A 275 -10.85 -27.12 4.50
N LEU A 276 -11.15 -25.86 4.83
CA LEU A 276 -11.53 -24.84 3.85
C LEU A 276 -10.37 -24.51 2.89
N GLU A 277 -9.14 -24.47 3.40
CA GLU A 277 -7.94 -24.35 2.58
C GLU A 277 -7.80 -25.56 1.64
N GLN A 278 -8.02 -26.78 2.13
CA GLN A 278 -8.03 -27.98 1.29
C GLN A 278 -9.12 -27.94 0.21
N ALA A 279 -10.34 -27.51 0.54
CA ALA A 279 -11.39 -27.32 -0.47
C ALA A 279 -10.98 -26.28 -1.50
N THR A 280 -10.31 -25.20 -1.07
CA THR A 280 -9.78 -24.16 -1.97
C THR A 280 -8.72 -24.73 -2.91
N LEU A 281 -7.81 -25.57 -2.42
CA LEU A 281 -6.78 -26.18 -3.27
C LEU A 281 -7.38 -27.19 -4.25
N ARG A 282 -8.33 -28.03 -3.81
CA ARG A 282 -8.94 -29.09 -4.64
C ARG A 282 -9.84 -28.58 -5.75
N THR A 283 -10.50 -27.45 -5.54
CA THR A 283 -11.39 -26.83 -6.53
C THR A 283 -10.65 -25.91 -7.49
N ARG A 284 -9.31 -25.84 -7.39
CA ARG A 284 -8.49 -24.98 -8.23
C ARG A 284 -8.37 -25.58 -9.63
N LYS A 285 -8.96 -24.93 -10.61
CA LYS A 285 -8.71 -25.19 -12.04
C LYS A 285 -7.46 -24.43 -12.49
N ALA A 286 -6.84 -24.91 -13.57
CA ALA A 286 -5.93 -24.10 -14.35
C ALA A 286 -6.71 -22.90 -14.91
N LYS A 287 -6.10 -21.71 -14.87
CA LYS A 287 -6.76 -20.50 -15.32
C LYS A 287 -6.72 -20.45 -16.84
N GLU A 288 -7.88 -20.38 -17.47
CA GLU A 288 -8.00 -20.08 -18.90
C GLU A 288 -7.73 -18.59 -19.13
N GLN A 289 -7.20 -18.22 -20.28
CA GLN A 289 -6.81 -16.84 -20.55
C GLN A 289 -7.78 -16.18 -21.49
N MET A 290 -8.10 -14.93 -21.19
CA MET A 290 -8.94 -14.09 -22.03
C MET A 290 -8.38 -12.67 -21.97
N GLY A 291 -8.27 -12.02 -23.12
CA GLY A 291 -7.81 -10.63 -23.21
C GLY A 291 -8.70 -9.70 -22.38
N ARG A 292 -8.12 -8.61 -21.87
CA ARG A 292 -8.82 -7.67 -20.96
C ARG A 292 -10.12 -7.13 -21.59
N ALA A 293 -10.08 -6.75 -22.87
CA ALA A 293 -11.27 -6.31 -23.60
C ALA A 293 -12.34 -7.41 -23.73
N SER A 294 -11.92 -8.64 -24.04
CA SER A 294 -12.81 -9.81 -24.13
C SER A 294 -13.45 -10.17 -22.79
N LEU A 295 -12.73 -10.02 -21.67
CA LEU A 295 -13.27 -10.22 -20.33
C LEU A 295 -14.41 -9.24 -20.04
N PHE A 296 -14.20 -7.94 -20.31
CA PHE A 296 -15.25 -6.95 -20.11
C PHE A 296 -16.48 -7.22 -20.99
N ALA A 297 -16.27 -7.57 -22.26
CA ALA A 297 -17.36 -7.94 -23.15
C ALA A 297 -18.13 -9.17 -22.63
N ALA A 298 -17.41 -10.20 -22.16
CA ALA A 298 -18.02 -11.40 -21.58
C ALA A 298 -18.82 -11.09 -20.32
N TRP A 299 -18.31 -10.27 -19.39
CA TRP A 299 -19.03 -9.89 -18.19
C TRP A 299 -20.26 -9.04 -18.48
N GLN A 300 -20.17 -8.10 -19.43
CA GLN A 300 -21.33 -7.31 -19.86
C GLN A 300 -22.42 -8.18 -20.46
N GLN A 301 -22.04 -9.15 -21.30
CA GLN A 301 -22.97 -10.10 -21.90
C GLN A 301 -23.61 -11.01 -20.84
N GLU A 302 -22.82 -11.61 -19.94
CA GLU A 302 -23.31 -12.46 -18.85
C GLU A 302 -24.30 -11.68 -17.94
N ALA A 303 -23.99 -10.41 -17.62
CA ALA A 303 -24.90 -9.56 -16.85
C ALA A 303 -26.21 -9.25 -17.60
N LYS A 304 -26.12 -8.97 -18.90
CA LYS A 304 -27.27 -8.69 -19.76
C LYS A 304 -28.20 -9.89 -19.89
N GLU A 305 -27.66 -11.11 -20.01
CA GLU A 305 -28.43 -12.36 -20.03
C GLU A 305 -29.20 -12.59 -18.74
N MET A 306 -28.69 -12.09 -17.61
CA MET A 306 -29.38 -12.08 -16.33
C MET A 306 -30.36 -10.90 -16.16
N GLY A 307 -30.56 -10.09 -17.20
CA GLY A 307 -31.43 -8.91 -17.17
C GLY A 307 -30.85 -7.73 -16.37
N PHE A 308 -29.53 -7.68 -16.17
CA PHE A 308 -28.85 -6.62 -15.42
C PHE A 308 -28.01 -5.75 -16.35
N VAL A 309 -28.46 -4.51 -16.58
CA VAL A 309 -27.72 -3.49 -17.31
C VAL A 309 -27.47 -2.30 -16.38
N LEU A 310 -26.20 -2.11 -15.98
CA LEU A 310 -25.83 -1.15 -14.93
C LEU A 310 -26.25 0.29 -15.27
N GLU A 311 -26.04 0.73 -16.52
CA GLU A 311 -26.33 2.09 -16.96
C GLU A 311 -27.83 2.41 -16.96
N GLU A 312 -28.68 1.45 -17.35
CA GLU A 312 -30.13 1.61 -17.27
C GLU A 312 -30.63 1.75 -15.82
N ILE A 313 -30.00 1.01 -14.90
CA ILE A 313 -30.35 1.07 -13.47
C ILE A 313 -29.93 2.42 -12.87
N LYS A 314 -28.71 2.88 -13.18
CA LYS A 314 -28.25 4.21 -12.77
C LYS A 314 -29.16 5.32 -13.28
N ALA A 315 -29.60 5.25 -14.53
CA ALA A 315 -30.52 6.23 -15.10
C ALA A 315 -31.87 6.27 -14.34
N ARG A 316 -32.46 5.11 -14.06
CA ARG A 316 -33.72 4.99 -13.29
C ARG A 316 -33.58 5.49 -11.85
N GLU A 317 -32.45 5.25 -11.21
CA GLU A 317 -32.18 5.78 -9.86
C GLU A 317 -31.99 7.30 -9.86
N GLY A 318 -31.33 7.85 -10.89
CA GLY A 318 -31.21 9.29 -11.10
C GLY A 318 -32.57 9.97 -11.25
N GLU A 319 -33.45 9.43 -12.09
CA GLU A 319 -34.82 9.95 -12.28
C GLU A 319 -35.67 9.89 -11.00
N ARG A 320 -35.56 8.82 -10.22
CA ARG A 320 -36.22 8.71 -8.90
C ARG A 320 -35.71 9.73 -7.87
N GLN A 321 -34.43 10.08 -7.90
CA GLN A 321 -33.87 11.10 -7.01
C GLN A 321 -34.28 12.52 -7.41
N VAL A 322 -34.40 12.80 -8.71
CA VAL A 322 -34.90 14.10 -9.22
C VAL A 322 -36.38 14.30 -8.84
N THR A 323 -37.20 13.26 -8.94
CA THR A 323 -38.65 13.32 -8.65
C THR A 323 -39.00 13.30 -7.16
N SER A 324 -38.09 12.88 -6.28
CA SER A 324 -38.31 12.81 -4.82
C SER A 324 -37.78 14.03 -4.05
N LYS A 325 -37.18 15.01 -4.73
CA LYS A 325 -36.77 16.28 -4.11
C LYS A 325 -38.02 17.15 -3.88
N PRO A 326 -38.39 17.51 -2.64
CA PRO A 326 -39.56 18.38 -2.41
C PRO A 326 -39.31 19.75 -3.05
N PRO A 327 -40.35 20.41 -3.60
CA PRO A 327 -40.20 21.79 -4.06
C PRO A 327 -39.76 22.66 -2.88
N ALA A 328 -38.75 23.50 -3.11
CA ALA A 328 -38.29 24.49 -2.14
C ALA A 328 -39.51 25.31 -1.69
N SER A 329 -39.86 25.17 -0.41
CA SER A 329 -41.01 25.86 0.16
C SER A 329 -40.81 27.37 0.04
N ALA A 330 -41.77 28.01 -0.63
CA ALA A 330 -41.89 29.44 -0.77
C ALA A 330 -41.79 30.17 0.59
N GLU A 331 -41.14 31.32 0.51
CA GLU A 331 -41.02 32.35 1.55
C GLU A 331 -42.31 32.53 2.37
N LYS A 332 -42.16 32.56 3.70
CA LYS A 332 -43.10 33.28 4.57
C LYS A 332 -42.32 34.13 5.57
N ASN A 333 -42.40 35.43 5.35
CA ASN A 333 -42.01 36.49 6.26
C ASN A 333 -42.96 36.56 7.49
N PRO A 334 -42.57 37.30 8.55
CA PRO A 334 -42.95 37.01 9.93
C PRO A 334 -44.26 37.67 10.33
N SER A 335 -45.06 36.99 11.15
CA SER A 335 -46.21 37.58 11.82
C SER A 335 -46.30 37.10 13.28
N THR A 336 -45.94 38.02 14.17
CA THR A 336 -46.58 38.35 15.45
C THR A 336 -47.69 37.43 15.98
N CYS A 337 -47.49 36.89 17.19
CA CYS A 337 -48.35 37.15 18.37
C CYS A 337 -47.80 36.48 19.65
N PRO A 338 -48.20 36.94 20.86
CA PRO A 338 -47.34 37.01 22.04
C PRO A 338 -47.66 35.98 23.14
N GLY A 339 -46.68 35.77 24.01
CA GLY A 339 -46.89 35.54 25.45
C GLY A 339 -47.18 34.11 25.91
N ARG A 340 -46.18 33.45 26.51
CA ARG A 340 -46.32 32.89 27.86
C ARG A 340 -44.94 32.64 28.48
N GLN A 341 -44.63 33.41 29.52
CA GLN A 341 -43.55 33.12 30.44
C GLN A 341 -43.93 31.89 31.27
N VAL A 342 -43.04 30.89 31.32
CA VAL A 342 -42.94 29.97 32.45
C VAL A 342 -41.48 29.89 32.85
N THR A 343 -41.23 30.41 34.04
CA THR A 343 -39.95 30.43 34.75
C THR A 343 -39.56 29.02 35.17
N GLY A 344 -38.36 28.58 34.77
CA GLY A 344 -37.78 27.31 35.20
C GLY A 344 -36.28 27.44 35.42
N LYS A 345 -35.90 27.83 36.65
CA LYS A 345 -34.53 27.84 37.18
C LYS A 345 -33.79 26.54 36.85
N ARG A 346 -32.59 26.62 36.25
CA ARG A 346 -31.56 25.58 36.41
C ARG A 346 -30.20 26.20 36.65
N ASN A 347 -29.59 25.70 37.72
CA ASN A 347 -28.38 26.16 38.35
C ASN A 347 -27.14 25.89 37.49
N ASN A 348 -26.27 26.90 37.48
CA ASN A 348 -24.90 26.88 37.03
C ASN A 348 -24.03 26.03 37.97
N LYS A 349 -23.29 25.04 37.46
CA LYS A 349 -22.16 24.41 38.15
C LYS A 349 -21.01 24.16 37.18
N GLN A 350 -20.12 25.15 37.15
CA GLN A 350 -18.66 25.08 37.19
C GLN A 350 -17.96 23.81 36.67
N SER A 351 -17.17 24.02 35.62
CA SER A 351 -15.98 23.26 35.24
C SER A 351 -14.85 23.41 36.29
N PRO A 352 -13.96 22.42 36.46
CA PRO A 352 -12.61 22.66 36.94
C PRO A 352 -11.56 22.51 35.82
N ALA A 353 -10.56 23.40 35.89
CA ALA A 353 -9.35 23.45 35.06
C ALA A 353 -8.33 22.36 35.45
N PRO A 354 -7.30 22.06 34.61
CA PRO A 354 -6.41 20.92 34.79
C PRO A 354 -5.18 21.25 35.68
N VAL A 355 -4.76 20.25 36.46
CA VAL A 355 -3.54 20.29 37.29
C VAL A 355 -2.32 19.89 36.46
N ARG A 356 -1.24 20.67 36.62
CA ARG A 356 0.07 20.53 35.97
C ARG A 356 1.06 19.85 36.91
N GLY A 357 1.85 18.91 36.38
CA GLY A 357 3.24 18.70 36.81
C GLY A 357 3.59 17.29 37.29
N GLN A 358 4.41 16.58 36.51
CA GLN A 358 5.52 15.78 37.02
C GLN A 358 6.64 15.77 35.96
N LYS A 359 7.80 16.30 36.35
CA LYS A 359 9.06 16.28 35.59
C LYS A 359 9.75 14.93 35.80
N SER A 360 10.10 14.24 34.72
CA SER A 360 11.12 13.19 34.76
C SER A 360 12.48 13.79 34.38
N LEU A 361 13.47 13.59 35.26
CA LEU A 361 14.85 13.99 35.08
C LEU A 361 15.56 12.98 34.16
N SER A 362 16.10 13.44 33.04
CA SER A 362 17.16 12.75 32.30
C SER A 362 18.39 13.64 32.30
N VAL A 363 19.43 13.22 33.03
CA VAL A 363 20.73 13.87 33.03
C VAL A 363 21.46 13.47 31.76
N SER A 364 21.61 14.41 30.82
CA SER A 364 22.58 14.33 29.73
C SER A 364 23.62 15.42 29.97
N SER A 365 24.91 15.06 29.99
CA SER A 365 26.01 16.00 30.22
C SER A 365 26.00 17.15 29.19
N PRO A 366 26.25 18.40 29.60
CA PRO A 366 26.16 19.58 28.74
C PRO A 366 27.03 19.49 27.47
N ASP A 367 28.20 18.87 27.59
CA ASP A 367 29.19 18.72 26.49
C ASP A 367 28.71 17.83 25.32
N ARG A 368 27.65 17.02 25.50
CA ARG A 368 27.00 16.29 24.38
C ARG A 368 25.90 17.10 23.70
N GLN A 369 25.14 17.88 24.46
CA GLN A 369 24.06 18.70 23.90
C GLN A 369 24.61 19.85 23.07
N GLU A 370 25.72 20.47 23.49
CA GLU A 370 26.40 21.50 22.69
C GLU A 370 26.93 20.97 21.36
N LYS A 371 27.57 19.79 21.36
CA LYS A 371 28.09 19.16 20.12
C LYS A 371 26.98 18.72 19.16
N ASP A 372 25.84 18.26 19.69
CA ASP A 372 24.68 17.88 18.87
C ASP A 372 23.97 19.11 18.27
N GLU A 373 23.90 20.23 19.00
CA GLU A 373 23.34 21.49 18.49
C GLU A 373 24.25 22.16 17.45
N GLU A 374 25.57 22.10 17.65
CA GLU A 374 26.55 22.62 16.70
C GLU A 374 26.55 21.81 15.39
N ALA A 375 26.50 20.48 15.49
CA ALA A 375 26.34 19.59 14.33
C ALA A 375 25.02 19.86 13.58
N ALA A 376 23.93 20.16 14.29
CA ALA A 376 22.64 20.51 13.68
C ALA A 376 22.66 21.89 12.99
N LYS A 377 23.38 22.88 13.54
CA LYS A 377 23.59 24.18 12.89
C LYS A 377 24.42 24.06 11.63
N ILE A 378 25.52 23.30 11.68
CA ILE A 378 26.39 23.04 10.52
C ILE A 378 25.60 22.30 9.42
N GLY A 379 24.81 21.29 9.78
CA GLY A 379 23.96 20.56 8.84
C GLY A 379 22.91 21.44 8.15
N LYS A 380 22.31 22.38 8.87
CA LYS A 380 21.36 23.35 8.30
C LYS A 380 22.04 24.35 7.35
N GLN A 381 23.22 24.86 7.71
CA GLN A 381 23.96 25.81 6.86
C GLN A 381 24.46 25.15 5.56
N LEU A 382 24.94 23.90 5.63
CA LEU A 382 25.33 23.11 4.45
C LEU A 382 24.14 22.74 3.57
N GLY A 383 22.99 22.41 4.18
CA GLY A 383 21.74 22.16 3.47
C GLY A 383 21.27 23.39 2.69
N LEU A 384 21.38 24.58 3.29
CA LEU A 384 21.08 25.85 2.62
C LEU A 384 22.05 26.11 1.47
N ALA A 385 23.36 25.97 1.67
CA ALA A 385 24.38 26.20 0.63
C ALA A 385 24.21 25.27 -0.59
N LEU A 386 23.85 24.00 -0.36
CA LEU A 386 23.55 23.04 -1.43
C LEU A 386 22.27 23.41 -2.19
N LEU A 387 21.28 24.00 -1.51
CA LEU A 387 20.06 24.49 -2.16
C LEU A 387 20.34 25.70 -3.05
N THR A 388 21.16 26.65 -2.59
CA THR A 388 21.54 27.84 -3.36
C THR A 388 22.35 27.46 -4.61
N LEU A 389 23.28 26.51 -4.50
CA LEU A 389 24.06 26.01 -5.63
C LEU A 389 23.21 25.25 -6.67
N LYS A 390 22.13 24.60 -6.23
CA LYS A 390 21.18 23.92 -7.12
C LYS A 390 20.27 24.90 -7.85
N GLN A 391 19.97 26.05 -7.23
CA GLN A 391 19.14 27.12 -7.82
C GLN A 391 19.91 28.01 -8.80
N SER A 392 21.24 28.12 -8.69
CA SER A 392 22.06 28.94 -9.58
C SER A 392 22.31 28.32 -10.97
N GLY A 393 21.68 27.19 -11.30
CA GLY A 393 21.71 26.59 -12.64
C GLY A 393 23.05 26.01 -13.10
N ASN A 394 24.08 26.06 -12.25
CA ASN A 394 25.46 25.84 -12.68
C ASN A 394 25.95 24.38 -12.61
N MET A 395 25.11 23.43 -12.16
CA MET A 395 25.49 22.01 -12.10
C MET A 395 24.30 21.07 -12.32
N GLN A 396 24.15 20.55 -13.54
CA GLN A 396 23.33 19.36 -13.80
C GLN A 396 24.16 18.10 -13.54
N GLY A 397 23.62 17.15 -12.76
CA GLY A 397 24.20 15.81 -12.61
C GLY A 397 24.98 15.56 -11.31
N LEU A 398 25.15 16.55 -10.43
CA LEU A 398 25.84 16.35 -9.15
C LEU A 398 24.92 15.68 -8.11
N ARG A 399 25.30 14.51 -7.60
CA ARG A 399 24.63 13.86 -6.45
C ARG A 399 25.50 14.00 -5.21
N THR A 400 24.98 14.60 -4.14
CA THR A 400 25.72 14.77 -2.88
C THR A 400 25.15 13.90 -1.77
N ARG A 401 26.03 13.34 -0.93
CA ARG A 401 25.68 12.59 0.28
C ARG A 401 26.54 13.07 1.43
N LEU A 402 25.91 13.50 2.51
CA LEU A 402 26.60 13.82 3.77
C LEU A 402 26.63 12.58 4.65
N ILE A 403 27.81 12.21 5.12
CA ILE A 403 28.02 11.06 5.99
C ILE A 403 28.64 11.58 7.29
N SER A 404 27.98 11.28 8.42
CA SER A 404 28.54 11.49 9.75
C SER A 404 29.13 10.16 10.24
N LYS A 405 30.45 10.14 10.47
CA LYS A 405 31.13 9.03 11.14
C LYS A 405 31.90 9.61 12.30
N THR A 406 31.61 9.15 13.53
CA THR A 406 32.37 9.41 14.77
C THR A 406 33.13 10.74 14.78
N GLY A 407 32.42 11.85 14.96
CA GLY A 407 33.02 13.18 15.15
C GLY A 407 33.43 13.93 13.88
N GLY A 408 33.29 13.38 12.67
CA GLY A 408 33.61 14.08 11.43
C GLY A 408 32.48 14.03 10.39
N LEU A 409 32.33 15.12 9.63
CA LEU A 409 31.43 15.23 8.48
C LEU A 409 32.23 15.07 7.18
N SER A 410 31.79 14.15 6.31
CA SER A 410 32.34 13.98 4.98
C SER A 410 31.27 14.19 3.91
N LEU A 411 31.62 14.93 2.87
CA LEU A 411 30.80 15.15 1.69
C LEU A 411 31.27 14.23 0.57
N GLU A 412 30.41 13.32 0.14
CA GLU A 412 30.59 12.58 -1.11
C GLU A 412 29.79 13.27 -2.20
N TYR A 413 30.40 13.44 -3.38
CA TYR A 413 29.69 13.91 -4.55
C TYR A 413 30.06 13.09 -5.79
N GLU A 414 29.08 12.90 -6.66
CA GLU A 414 29.25 12.22 -7.94
C GLU A 414 29.16 13.25 -9.06
N GLU A 415 30.22 13.37 -9.87
CA GLU A 415 30.27 14.23 -11.04
C GLU A 415 30.62 13.36 -12.26
N ASN A 416 29.74 13.35 -13.27
CA ASN A 416 29.91 12.57 -14.51
C ASN A 416 30.26 11.09 -14.27
N GLY A 417 29.61 10.44 -13.30
CA GLY A 417 29.76 9.01 -13.01
C GLY A 417 31.02 8.65 -12.22
N LYS A 418 31.78 9.63 -11.70
CA LYS A 418 32.91 9.41 -10.79
C LYS A 418 32.58 9.95 -9.40
N VAL A 419 32.72 9.10 -8.39
CA VAL A 419 32.51 9.45 -6.99
C VAL A 419 33.79 10.06 -6.41
N GLN A 420 33.67 11.26 -5.85
CA GLN A 420 34.73 11.94 -5.10
C GLN A 420 34.28 12.14 -3.65
N SER A 421 35.21 12.04 -2.69
CA SER A 421 34.93 12.31 -1.28
C SER A 421 35.84 13.41 -0.76
N LYS A 422 35.27 14.44 -0.14
CA LYS A 422 36.00 15.48 0.57
C LYS A 422 35.68 15.37 2.05
N ARG A 423 36.72 15.20 2.88
CA ARG A 423 36.62 15.27 4.34
C ARG A 423 37.07 16.66 4.78
N ARG A 424 36.35 17.25 5.72
CA ARG A 424 36.84 18.40 6.47
C ARG A 424 37.49 17.84 7.74
N ASN A 425 38.78 18.06 7.93
CA ASN A 425 39.44 17.83 9.22
C ASN A 425 39.27 19.10 10.05
N ASP A 426 38.82 18.98 11.29
CA ASP A 426 38.66 20.11 12.22
C ASP A 426 40.01 20.69 12.72
N GLN A 427 41.13 20.39 12.05
CA GLN A 427 42.47 20.91 12.37
C GLN A 427 42.95 22.01 11.41
N ASP A 428 42.25 22.30 10.30
CA ASP A 428 42.69 23.30 9.31
C ASP A 428 41.99 24.66 9.51
N ASN A 429 41.98 25.16 10.74
CA ASN A 429 41.61 26.54 11.08
C ASN A 429 42.74 27.16 11.92
N GLU A 430 43.91 27.40 11.32
CA GLU A 430 44.68 28.59 11.71
C GLU A 430 44.29 29.71 10.73
N PRO A 431 43.85 30.88 11.21
CA PRO A 431 43.68 32.03 10.33
C PRO A 431 45.06 32.48 9.86
N GLU A 432 45.29 32.44 8.54
CA GLU A 432 46.35 33.20 7.91
C GLU A 432 46.17 34.67 8.32
N ASN A 433 47.09 35.12 9.15
CA ASN A 433 47.23 36.50 9.59
C ASN A 433 47.90 37.25 8.43
N GLU A 434 47.11 37.75 7.46
CA GLU A 434 47.61 38.75 6.52
C GLU A 434 47.68 40.10 7.25
N SER A 435 48.89 40.44 7.68
CA SER A 435 49.29 41.80 8.05
C SER A 435 50.59 42.16 7.34
N GLU A 436 50.47 42.80 6.18
CA GLU A 436 51.11 44.06 5.73
C GLU A 436 51.07 44.21 4.21
#